data_AF-A0A1J3DNQ5-F1
#
_entry.id   AF-A0A1J3DNQ5-F1
#
_cell.length_a   1.000
_cell.length_b   1.000
_cell.length_c   1.000
_cell.angle_alpha   90.00
_cell.angle_beta   90.00
_cell.angle_gamma   90.00
#
_symmetry.space_group_name_H-M   'P 1'
#
loop_
_entity.id
_entity.type
_entity.pdbx_description
1 polymer ?
#
loop_
_entity_poly.entity_id
_entity_poly.type
_entity_poly.pdbx_seq_one_letter_code
_entity_poly.pdbx_strand_id
1 'polypeptide(L)'
;RVKATERFEAIYPLLKEVALAPTGSNTMKQIFTISLNLAGQGNPVLAKEATAIAIWSLTKNADCFKLWDIVYAENLEASVALLKKLVDEWKDHSIKLSSSPRDTLTVSQTMKSFRQKNAKAITEGGADCSLYKEADKSCKVISGRVDRGSGRRFTDITALVIGASGAALGTAGVTFVIVGLKYLGF
;
A
#
# COMPACT_ATOMS: atom_id res chain seq x y z
N ARG A 1 -11.67 -27.28 -15.84
CA ARG A 1 -10.98 -27.08 -17.13
C ARG A 1 -11.38 -25.76 -17.77
N VAL A 2 -12.67 -25.48 -17.97
CA VAL A 2 -13.20 -24.21 -18.53
C VAL A 2 -12.61 -22.94 -17.89
N LYS A 3 -12.66 -22.83 -16.56
CA LYS A 3 -12.13 -21.67 -15.82
C LYS A 3 -10.62 -21.40 -16.01
N ALA A 4 -9.82 -22.43 -16.31
CA ALA A 4 -8.39 -22.25 -16.56
C ALA A 4 -8.15 -21.73 -17.98
N THR A 5 -8.93 -22.21 -18.95
CA THR A 5 -8.93 -21.73 -20.33
C THR A 5 -9.37 -20.27 -20.42
N GLU A 6 -10.46 -19.89 -19.74
CA GLU A 6 -10.96 -18.50 -19.70
C GLU A 6 -9.93 -17.52 -19.13
N ARG A 7 -9.20 -17.94 -18.07
CA ARG A 7 -8.11 -17.12 -17.50
C ARG A 7 -6.95 -16.98 -18.46
N PHE A 8 -6.58 -18.06 -19.14
CA PHE A 8 -5.46 -18.06 -20.08
C PHE A 8 -5.76 -17.18 -21.31
N GLU A 9 -6.97 -17.28 -21.86
CA GLU A 9 -7.44 -16.41 -22.94
C GLU A 9 -7.48 -14.95 -22.50
N ALA A 10 -7.94 -14.66 -21.28
CA ALA A 10 -7.96 -13.30 -20.74
C ALA A 10 -6.57 -12.69 -20.64
N ILE A 11 -5.55 -13.44 -20.19
CA ILE A 11 -4.18 -12.92 -20.07
C ILE A 11 -3.39 -12.93 -21.38
N TYR A 12 -3.90 -13.56 -22.46
CA TYR A 12 -3.19 -13.67 -23.73
C TYR A 12 -2.78 -12.31 -24.34
N PRO A 13 -3.63 -11.26 -24.35
CA PRO A 13 -3.21 -9.93 -24.79
C PRO A 13 -2.01 -9.39 -23.98
N LEU A 14 -2.01 -9.58 -22.67
CA LEU A 14 -0.91 -9.17 -21.79
C LEU A 14 0.37 -9.96 -22.13
N LEU A 15 0.27 -11.28 -22.27
CA LEU A 15 1.39 -12.14 -22.64
C LEU A 15 1.98 -11.77 -24.01
N LYS A 16 1.12 -11.44 -24.97
CA LYS A 16 1.52 -11.00 -26.30
C LYS A 16 2.26 -9.66 -26.25
N GLU A 17 1.72 -8.66 -25.58
CA GLU A 17 2.36 -7.35 -25.43
C GLU A 17 3.72 -7.45 -24.71
N VAL A 18 3.80 -8.26 -23.65
CA VAL A 18 5.06 -8.48 -22.92
C VAL A 18 6.08 -9.25 -23.77
N ALA A 19 5.65 -10.24 -24.56
CA ALA A 19 6.54 -11.00 -25.45
C ALA A 19 7.08 -10.16 -26.61
N LEU A 20 6.34 -9.14 -27.05
CA LEU A 20 6.75 -8.20 -28.10
C LEU A 20 7.57 -7.01 -27.57
N ALA A 21 7.62 -6.82 -26.25
CA ALA A 21 8.31 -5.71 -25.65
C ALA A 21 9.85 -5.85 -25.76
N PRO A 22 10.59 -4.75 -26.02
CA PRO A 22 12.05 -4.77 -26.08
C PRO A 22 12.65 -5.35 -24.79
N THR A 23 13.47 -6.40 -24.93
CA THR A 23 14.11 -7.04 -23.78
C THR A 23 15.22 -6.15 -23.23
N GLY A 24 15.13 -5.75 -21.95
CA GLY A 24 16.12 -4.88 -21.32
C GLY A 24 15.84 -4.60 -19.83
N SER A 25 16.65 -3.77 -19.18
CA SER A 25 16.54 -3.43 -17.74
C SER A 25 15.19 -2.81 -17.33
N ASN A 26 14.34 -2.44 -18.30
CA ASN A 26 13.03 -1.84 -18.11
C ASN A 26 11.84 -2.80 -18.33
N THR A 27 12.06 -4.11 -18.53
CA THR A 27 10.96 -5.06 -18.78
C THR A 27 9.93 -5.07 -17.64
N MET A 28 10.34 -5.01 -16.37
CA MET A 28 9.39 -4.95 -15.24
C MET A 28 8.49 -3.70 -15.25
N LYS A 29 9.05 -2.56 -15.68
CA LYS A 29 8.32 -1.30 -15.81
C LYS A 29 7.28 -1.39 -16.93
N GLN A 30 7.63 -2.00 -18.06
CA GLN A 30 6.68 -2.24 -19.16
C GLN A 30 5.56 -3.19 -18.75
N ILE A 31 5.89 -4.32 -18.10
CA ILE A 31 4.89 -5.27 -17.56
C ILE A 31 3.94 -4.53 -16.62
N PHE A 32 4.48 -3.70 -15.72
CA PHE A 32 3.66 -2.89 -14.81
C PHE A 32 2.68 -1.98 -15.58
N THR A 33 3.16 -1.19 -16.54
CA THR A 33 2.31 -0.27 -17.31
C THR A 33 1.23 -1.00 -18.10
N ILE A 34 1.59 -2.06 -18.83
CA ILE A 34 0.63 -2.86 -19.59
C ILE A 34 -0.44 -3.44 -18.65
N SER A 35 -0.01 -4.00 -17.52
CA SER A 35 -0.91 -4.60 -16.54
C SER A 35 -1.83 -3.58 -15.88
N LEU A 36 -1.33 -2.37 -15.56
CA LEU A 36 -2.14 -1.30 -15.00
C LEU A 36 -3.21 -0.84 -16.00
N ASN A 37 -2.83 -0.65 -17.26
CA ASN A 37 -3.77 -0.25 -18.32
C ASN A 37 -4.85 -1.31 -18.52
N LEU A 38 -4.48 -2.59 -18.58
CA LEU A 38 -5.42 -3.71 -18.70
C LEU A 38 -6.29 -3.88 -17.45
N ALA A 39 -5.80 -3.50 -16.27
CA ALA A 39 -6.59 -3.50 -15.04
C ALA A 39 -7.75 -2.49 -15.08
N GLY A 40 -7.62 -1.41 -15.85
CA GLY A 40 -8.68 -0.44 -16.10
C GLY A 40 -9.65 -0.83 -17.22
N GLN A 41 -9.40 -1.91 -17.95
CA GLN A 41 -10.31 -2.34 -19.02
C GLN A 41 -11.50 -3.10 -18.43
N GLY A 42 -12.72 -2.77 -18.86
CA GLY A 42 -13.99 -3.21 -18.26
C GLY A 42 -14.30 -4.72 -18.25
N ASN A 43 -13.35 -5.59 -18.60
CA ASN A 43 -13.47 -7.03 -18.39
C ASN A 43 -13.00 -7.39 -16.96
N PRO A 44 -13.90 -7.84 -16.06
CA PRO A 44 -13.57 -8.07 -14.65
C PRO A 44 -12.60 -9.24 -14.42
N VAL A 45 -12.59 -10.25 -15.29
CA VAL A 45 -11.65 -11.39 -15.18
C VAL A 45 -10.25 -10.93 -15.54
N LEU A 46 -10.11 -10.22 -16.66
CA LEU A 46 -8.85 -9.63 -17.09
C LEU A 46 -8.35 -8.61 -16.06
N ALA A 47 -9.22 -7.72 -15.58
CA ALA A 47 -8.85 -6.71 -14.61
C ALA A 47 -8.27 -7.31 -13.33
N LYS A 48 -8.86 -8.41 -12.85
CA LYS A 48 -8.39 -9.12 -11.66
C LYS A 48 -6.98 -9.69 -11.83
N GLU A 49 -6.72 -10.35 -12.97
CA GLU A 49 -5.42 -10.96 -13.26
C GLU A 49 -4.37 -9.88 -13.56
N ALA A 50 -4.72 -8.87 -14.35
CA ALA A 50 -3.85 -7.73 -14.65
C ALA A 50 -3.46 -6.96 -13.39
N THR A 51 -4.39 -6.72 -12.46
CA THR A 51 -4.07 -6.11 -11.16
C THR A 51 -3.08 -6.99 -10.36
N ALA A 52 -3.24 -8.32 -10.38
CA ALA A 52 -2.32 -9.22 -9.68
C ALA A 52 -0.90 -9.17 -10.29
N ILE A 53 -0.80 -9.08 -11.61
CA ILE A 53 0.49 -8.93 -12.32
C ILE A 53 1.10 -7.55 -12.01
N ALA A 54 0.32 -6.47 -11.97
CA ALA A 54 0.79 -5.15 -11.58
C ALA A 54 1.37 -5.15 -10.15
N ILE A 55 0.70 -5.81 -9.18
CA ILE A 55 1.25 -5.99 -7.83
C ILE A 55 2.55 -6.78 -7.88
N TRP A 56 2.60 -7.88 -8.64
CA TRP A 56 3.82 -8.67 -8.76
C TRP A 56 5.00 -7.82 -9.27
N SER A 57 4.80 -6.99 -10.29
CA SER A 57 5.81 -6.06 -10.79
C SER A 57 6.27 -5.06 -9.72
N LEU A 58 5.35 -4.51 -8.91
CA LEU A 58 5.68 -3.63 -7.79
C LEU A 58 6.54 -4.34 -6.73
N THR A 59 6.25 -5.61 -6.42
CA THR A 59 7.03 -6.40 -5.44
C THR A 59 8.39 -6.84 -5.97
N LYS A 60 8.57 -6.87 -7.29
CA LYS A 60 9.82 -7.29 -7.93
C LYS A 60 10.76 -6.13 -8.21
N ASN A 61 10.23 -4.93 -8.43
CA ASN A 61 11.03 -3.75 -8.68
C ASN A 61 10.33 -2.50 -8.13
N ALA A 62 10.88 -1.93 -7.06
CA ALA A 62 10.34 -0.72 -6.42
C ALA A 62 10.33 0.50 -7.36
N ASP A 63 11.16 0.56 -8.41
CA ASP A 63 11.09 1.64 -9.40
C ASP A 63 9.76 1.64 -10.19
N CYS A 64 8.99 0.55 -10.16
CA CYS A 64 7.64 0.54 -10.70
C CYS A 64 6.71 1.51 -9.95
N PHE A 65 6.95 1.79 -8.66
CA PHE A 65 6.20 2.83 -7.92
C PHE A 65 6.48 4.24 -8.44
N LYS A 66 7.69 4.51 -8.95
CA LYS A 66 8.01 5.81 -9.57
C LYS A 66 7.30 5.97 -10.91
N LEU A 67 7.24 4.88 -11.69
CA LEU A 67 6.50 4.87 -12.94
C LEU A 67 4.99 5.02 -12.69
N TRP A 68 4.46 4.30 -11.70
CA TRP A 68 3.08 4.46 -11.27
C TRP A 68 2.78 5.91 -10.90
N ASP A 69 3.72 6.58 -10.21
CA ASP A 69 3.57 7.99 -9.86
C ASP A 69 3.34 8.91 -11.06
N ILE A 70 4.03 8.63 -12.17
CA ILE A 70 3.92 9.40 -13.42
C ILE A 70 2.56 9.17 -14.08
N VAL A 71 2.12 7.91 -14.21
CA VAL A 71 0.92 7.54 -14.98
C VAL A 71 -0.38 7.51 -14.15
N TYR A 72 -0.31 7.89 -12.87
CA TYR A 72 -1.38 7.73 -11.89
C TYR A 72 -2.69 8.44 -12.27
N ALA A 73 -2.61 9.71 -12.66
CA ALA A 73 -3.80 10.51 -12.97
C ALA A 73 -4.50 10.04 -14.26
N GLU A 74 -3.72 9.57 -15.23
CA GLU A 74 -4.22 9.02 -16.50
C GLU A 74 -4.92 7.66 -16.31
N ASN A 75 -4.55 6.93 -15.25
CA ASN A 75 -5.05 5.60 -14.94
C ASN A 75 -5.74 5.55 -13.58
N LEU A 76 -6.53 6.57 -13.23
CA LEU A 76 -7.04 6.73 -11.88
C LEU A 76 -7.92 5.56 -11.42
N GLU A 77 -8.87 5.10 -12.25
CA GLU A 77 -9.77 3.99 -11.89
C GLU A 77 -9.00 2.68 -11.66
N ALA A 78 -8.08 2.34 -12.57
CA ALA A 78 -7.18 1.20 -12.41
C ALA A 78 -6.29 1.34 -11.16
N SER A 79 -5.81 2.55 -10.88
CA SER A 79 -4.99 2.85 -9.71
C SER A 79 -5.78 2.70 -8.42
N VAL A 80 -7.05 3.12 -8.38
CA VAL A 80 -7.95 2.90 -7.23
C VAL A 80 -8.13 1.41 -6.98
N ALA A 81 -8.40 0.62 -8.02
CA ALA A 81 -8.55 -0.84 -7.89
C ALA A 81 -7.25 -1.50 -7.39
N LEU A 82 -6.10 -1.10 -7.92
CA LEU A 82 -4.79 -1.59 -7.51
C LEU A 82 -4.46 -1.20 -6.06
N LEU A 83 -4.72 0.05 -5.65
CA LEU A 83 -4.52 0.52 -4.27
C LEU A 83 -5.40 -0.24 -3.27
N LYS A 84 -6.68 -0.47 -3.60
CA LYS A 84 -7.59 -1.28 -2.77
C LYS A 84 -7.04 -2.69 -2.59
N LYS A 85 -6.63 -3.32 -3.69
CA LYS A 85 -6.10 -4.69 -3.65
C LYS A 85 -4.80 -4.77 -2.83
N LEU A 86 -3.92 -3.77 -2.94
CA LEU A 86 -2.73 -3.66 -2.08
C LEU A 86 -3.11 -3.48 -0.61
N VAL A 87 -4.20 -2.78 -0.30
CA VAL A 87 -4.72 -2.68 1.08
C VAL A 87 -5.27 -4.02 1.57
N ASP A 88 -6.02 -4.73 0.75
CA ASP A 88 -6.65 -5.99 1.14
C ASP A 88 -5.59 -7.11 1.32
N GLU A 89 -4.65 -7.22 0.40
CA GLU A 89 -3.61 -8.26 0.35
C GLU A 89 -2.28 -7.79 0.98
N TRP A 90 -2.29 -6.72 1.78
CA TRP A 90 -1.06 -6.12 2.29
C TRP A 90 -0.15 -7.10 3.02
N LYS A 91 -0.72 -8.01 3.82
CA LYS A 91 0.05 -9.01 4.57
C LYS A 91 0.86 -9.95 3.65
N ASP A 92 0.39 -10.18 2.44
CA ASP A 92 1.02 -11.09 1.47
C ASP A 92 2.20 -10.43 0.75
N HIS A 93 2.12 -9.10 0.59
CA HIS A 93 3.09 -8.33 -0.21
C HIS A 93 4.03 -7.49 0.65
N SER A 94 3.68 -7.19 1.90
CA SER A 94 4.39 -6.23 2.74
C SER A 94 5.86 -6.58 2.92
N ILE A 95 6.19 -7.86 3.17
CA ILE A 95 7.57 -8.31 3.37
C ILE A 95 8.44 -7.97 2.16
N LYS A 96 7.90 -8.09 0.94
CA LYS A 96 8.63 -7.79 -0.30
C LYS A 96 8.71 -6.27 -0.53
N LEU A 97 7.59 -5.58 -0.33
CA LEU A 97 7.50 -4.12 -0.49
C LEU A 97 8.32 -3.34 0.53
N SER A 98 8.58 -3.93 1.70
CA SER A 98 9.43 -3.37 2.76
C SER A 98 10.70 -4.18 2.97
N SER A 99 11.17 -4.92 1.96
CA SER A 99 12.34 -5.80 2.09
C SER A 99 13.64 -5.03 2.29
N SER A 100 13.70 -3.78 1.82
CA SER A 100 14.83 -2.86 1.97
C SER A 100 14.36 -1.49 2.46
N PRO A 101 15.19 -0.74 3.22
CA PRO A 101 14.91 0.65 3.56
C PRO A 101 14.65 1.53 2.32
N ARG A 102 15.33 1.25 1.20
CA ARG A 102 15.13 1.98 -0.06
C ARG A 102 13.74 1.72 -0.65
N ASP A 103 13.30 0.47 -0.66
CA ASP A 103 11.99 0.09 -1.21
C ASP A 103 10.87 0.66 -0.35
N THR A 104 11.01 0.52 0.97
CA THR A 104 10.13 1.15 1.98
C THR A 104 10.00 2.66 1.74
N LEU A 105 11.13 3.35 1.58
CA LEU A 105 11.15 4.80 1.30
C LEU A 105 10.45 5.12 -0.02
N THR A 106 10.66 4.31 -1.06
CA THR A 106 10.04 4.50 -2.38
C THR A 106 8.52 4.37 -2.28
N VAL A 107 8.01 3.35 -1.59
CA VAL A 107 6.57 3.19 -1.34
C VAL A 107 6.01 4.40 -0.58
N SER A 108 6.67 4.82 0.51
CA SER A 108 6.22 5.98 1.31
C SER A 108 6.19 7.27 0.50
N GLN A 109 7.20 7.52 -0.34
CA GLN A 109 7.26 8.69 -1.20
C GLN A 109 6.15 8.68 -2.25
N THR A 110 5.89 7.54 -2.89
CA THR A 110 4.81 7.42 -3.87
C THR A 110 3.44 7.61 -3.22
N MET A 111 3.18 7.00 -2.06
CA MET A 111 1.92 7.23 -1.33
C MET A 111 1.75 8.70 -0.95
N LYS A 112 2.82 9.39 -0.53
CA LYS A 112 2.78 10.82 -0.25
C LYS A 112 2.43 11.64 -1.50
N SER A 113 3.04 11.32 -2.64
CA SER A 113 2.77 11.98 -3.93
C SER A 113 1.31 11.79 -4.35
N PHE A 114 0.77 10.57 -4.26
CA PHE A 114 -0.64 10.29 -4.53
C PHE A 114 -1.56 11.11 -3.64
N ARG A 115 -1.28 11.18 -2.33
CA ARG A 115 -2.09 11.99 -1.41
C ARG A 115 -2.09 13.48 -1.76
N GLN A 116 -0.96 14.02 -2.24
CA GLN A 116 -0.89 15.40 -2.71
C GLN A 116 -1.72 15.62 -3.98
N LYS A 117 -1.60 14.72 -4.98
CA LYS A 117 -2.40 14.75 -6.21
C LYS A 117 -3.89 14.64 -5.91
N ASN A 118 -4.28 13.72 -5.02
CA ASN A 118 -5.66 13.49 -4.61
C ASN A 118 -6.23 14.71 -3.87
N ALA A 119 -5.48 15.27 -2.92
CA ALA A 119 -5.92 16.45 -2.17
C ALA A 119 -6.17 17.65 -3.10
N LYS A 120 -5.28 17.86 -4.08
CA LYS A 120 -5.44 18.88 -5.11
C LYS A 120 -6.72 18.65 -5.92
N ALA A 121 -6.89 17.47 -6.51
CA ALA A 121 -8.06 17.16 -7.34
C ALA A 121 -9.39 17.18 -6.57
N ILE A 122 -9.39 16.77 -5.30
CA ILE A 122 -10.57 16.87 -4.42
C ILE A 122 -10.96 18.32 -4.17
N THR A 123 -9.97 19.21 -4.01
CA THR A 123 -10.19 20.64 -3.76
C THR A 123 -10.67 21.36 -5.02
N GLU A 124 -10.09 21.03 -6.17
CA GLU A 124 -10.50 21.58 -7.48
C GLU A 124 -11.92 21.16 -7.85
N GLY A 125 -12.37 19.98 -7.39
CA GLY A 125 -13.67 19.43 -7.74
C GLY A 125 -13.70 18.88 -9.17
N GLY A 126 -14.61 17.95 -9.44
CA GLY A 126 -14.71 17.31 -10.74
C GLY A 126 -15.47 15.98 -10.68
N ALA A 127 -15.76 15.41 -11.85
CA ALA A 127 -16.48 14.14 -11.96
C ALA A 127 -15.77 13.00 -11.20
N ASP A 128 -14.44 12.99 -11.19
CA ASP A 128 -13.62 11.95 -10.55
C ASP A 128 -13.33 12.19 -9.06
N CYS A 129 -13.96 13.19 -8.44
CA CYS A 129 -13.71 13.55 -7.04
C CYS A 129 -13.92 12.35 -6.08
N SER A 130 -14.88 11.46 -6.39
CA SER A 130 -15.11 10.21 -5.64
C SER A 130 -13.93 9.24 -5.72
N LEU A 131 -13.38 9.03 -6.91
CA LEU A 131 -12.22 8.16 -7.14
C LEU A 131 -10.99 8.68 -6.38
N TYR A 132 -10.73 9.99 -6.43
CA TYR A 132 -9.63 10.59 -5.68
C TYR A 132 -9.77 10.45 -4.16
N LYS A 133 -10.98 10.58 -3.61
CA LYS A 133 -11.24 10.34 -2.17
C LYS A 133 -10.96 8.90 -1.78
N GLU A 134 -11.34 7.95 -2.63
CA GLU A 134 -11.14 6.54 -2.39
C GLU A 134 -9.66 6.13 -2.48
N ALA A 135 -8.95 6.67 -3.47
CA ALA A 135 -7.51 6.50 -3.58
C ALA A 135 -6.78 7.08 -2.37
N ASP A 136 -7.16 8.28 -1.90
CA ASP A 136 -6.54 8.91 -0.71
C ASP A 136 -6.74 8.07 0.55
N LYS A 137 -7.93 7.48 0.73
CA LYS A 137 -8.20 6.55 1.84
C LYS A 137 -7.23 5.35 1.80
N SER A 138 -7.05 4.75 0.63
CA SER A 138 -6.14 3.61 0.46
C SER A 138 -4.69 4.00 0.70
N CYS A 139 -4.25 5.15 0.18
CA CYS A 139 -2.91 5.69 0.40
C CYS A 139 -2.63 5.93 1.89
N LYS A 140 -3.59 6.49 2.65
CA LYS A 140 -3.47 6.67 4.10
C LYS A 140 -3.25 5.35 4.84
N VAL A 141 -3.99 4.31 4.47
CA VAL A 141 -3.85 2.97 5.07
C VAL A 141 -2.48 2.37 4.77
N ILE A 142 -2.02 2.46 3.52
CA ILE A 142 -0.70 1.96 3.11
C ILE A 142 0.41 2.72 3.85
N SER A 143 0.40 4.05 3.85
CA SER A 143 1.38 4.86 4.60
C SER A 143 1.43 4.45 6.07
N GLY A 144 0.27 4.37 6.73
CA GLY A 144 0.22 3.97 8.14
C GLY A 144 0.76 2.57 8.42
N ARG A 145 0.69 1.65 7.45
CA ARG A 145 1.26 0.30 7.57
C ARG A 145 2.76 0.27 7.33
N VAL A 146 3.25 1.06 6.38
CA VAL A 146 4.70 1.21 6.11
C VAL A 146 5.40 1.87 7.29
N ASP A 147 4.79 2.92 7.87
CA ASP A 147 5.35 3.64 9.01
C ASP A 147 5.40 2.76 10.27
N ARG A 148 4.39 1.90 10.48
CA ARG A 148 4.36 0.95 11.63
C ARG A 148 5.29 -0.25 11.44
N GLY A 149 5.55 -0.66 10.20
CA GLY A 149 6.43 -1.78 9.88
C GLY A 149 7.92 -1.47 10.07
N SER A 150 8.31 -0.19 10.04
CA SER A 150 9.71 0.25 10.18
C SER A 150 10.10 0.61 11.62
N GLY A 151 9.15 0.74 12.55
CA GLY A 151 9.43 0.98 13.95
C GLY A 151 8.17 0.91 14.81
N ARG A 152 8.29 0.22 15.96
CA ARG A 152 7.28 0.01 17.01
C ARG A 152 6.48 -1.29 16.86
N ARG A 153 7.12 -2.41 17.27
CA ARG A 153 6.40 -3.41 18.08
C ARG A 153 5.69 -2.61 19.17
N PHE A 154 4.37 -2.54 19.15
CA PHE A 154 3.63 -2.16 20.34
C PHE A 154 4.03 -3.21 21.38
N THR A 155 4.92 -2.85 22.30
CA THR A 155 4.96 -3.54 23.59
C THR A 155 3.60 -3.28 24.18
N ASP A 156 2.78 -4.32 24.30
CA ASP A 156 1.54 -4.26 25.05
C ASP A 156 1.87 -3.70 26.43
N ILE A 157 1.56 -2.43 26.66
CA ILE A 157 1.64 -1.83 27.98
C ILE A 157 0.41 -2.40 28.70
N THR A 158 0.55 -3.60 29.24
CA THR A 158 -0.37 -4.12 30.24
C THR A 158 -0.22 -3.22 31.45
N ALA A 159 -1.13 -2.28 31.61
CA ALA A 159 -1.23 -1.47 32.82
C ALA A 159 -1.59 -2.41 33.98
N LEU A 160 -0.60 -2.84 34.75
CA LEU A 160 -0.82 -3.59 35.99
C LEU A 160 -1.33 -2.60 37.06
N VAL A 161 -2.65 -2.58 37.25
CA VAL A 161 -3.27 -1.89 38.37
C VAL A 161 -3.07 -2.74 39.62
N ILE A 162 -2.08 -2.39 40.45
CA ILE A 162 -1.97 -2.95 41.81
C ILE A 162 -2.85 -2.11 42.73
N GLY A 163 -4.04 -2.61 43.03
CA GLY A 163 -4.85 -2.12 44.13
C GLY A 163 -4.43 -2.81 45.42
N ALA A 164 -4.03 -2.04 46.44
CA ALA A 164 -4.00 -2.51 47.81
C ALA A 164 -4.71 -1.50 48.71
N SER A 165 -5.77 -1.98 49.36
CA SER A 165 -6.72 -1.29 50.21
C SER A 165 -6.24 -1.15 51.67
N GLY A 166 -6.52 0.01 52.29
CA GLY A 166 -6.65 0.23 53.74
C GLY A 166 -5.35 0.60 54.47
N ALA A 167 -5.29 1.54 55.41
CA ALA A 167 -6.26 2.46 56.00
C ALA A 167 -5.45 3.55 56.75
N ALA A 168 -5.76 4.83 56.58
CA ALA A 168 -5.58 5.89 57.58
C ALA A 168 -6.00 7.25 56.99
N LEU A 169 -6.76 7.99 57.79
CA LEU A 169 -7.26 9.34 57.55
C LEU A 169 -6.13 10.31 57.16
N GLY A 170 -6.29 11.06 56.06
CA GLY A 170 -5.39 12.15 55.73
C GLY A 170 -5.52 12.64 54.29
N THR A 171 -5.96 13.87 54.14
CA THR A 171 -6.13 14.68 52.93
C THR A 171 -5.09 14.51 51.81
N ALA A 172 -5.61 14.44 50.57
CA ALA A 172 -5.05 14.93 49.29
C ALA A 172 -3.68 14.41 48.80
N GLY A 173 -3.71 13.65 47.70
CA GLY A 173 -2.57 13.49 46.78
C GLY A 173 -2.51 12.12 46.10
N VAL A 174 -3.17 11.94 44.95
CA VAL A 174 -2.87 10.80 44.07
C VAL A 174 -1.62 11.14 43.27
N THR A 175 -0.45 10.64 43.69
CA THR A 175 0.80 10.77 42.95
C THR A 175 0.88 9.68 41.88
N PHE A 176 0.79 10.07 40.61
CA PHE A 176 1.11 9.19 39.48
C PHE A 176 2.63 9.03 39.38
N VAL A 177 3.15 7.83 39.67
CA VAL A 177 4.56 7.52 39.43
C VAL A 177 4.71 7.01 37.99
N ILE A 178 5.28 7.84 37.11
CA ILE A 178 5.75 7.42 35.79
C ILE A 178 7.10 6.72 36.00
N VAL A 179 7.13 5.39 35.94
CA VAL A 179 8.40 4.64 35.85
C VAL A 179 8.90 4.72 34.41
N GLY A 180 9.77 5.69 34.13
CA GLY A 180 10.53 5.74 32.89
C GLY A 180 11.61 4.67 32.88
N LEU A 181 11.38 3.56 32.17
CA LEU A 181 12.41 2.56 31.91
C LEU A 181 13.28 3.01 30.74
N LYS A 182 14.39 3.67 31.09
CA LYS A 182 15.55 3.92 30.25
C LYS A 182 16.40 2.64 30.24
N TYR A 183 16.46 1.92 29.14
CA TYR A 183 17.54 0.92 28.94
C TYR A 183 18.13 1.01 27.53
N LEU A 184 19.38 1.49 27.52
CA LEU A 184 20.40 1.30 26.50
C LEU A 184 20.71 -0.20 26.33
N GLY A 185 21.14 -0.59 25.12
CA GLY A 185 21.88 -1.84 24.95
C GLY A 185 22.12 -2.22 23.49
N PHE A 186 23.16 -1.58 22.90
CA PHE A 186 23.91 -1.92 21.68
C PHE A 186 23.16 -2.19 20.36
#